data_AF-A0AAV2ZFK3-F1
#
_entry.id   AF-A0AAV2ZFK3-F1
#
_cell.length_a   1.000
_cell.length_b   1.000
_cell.length_c   1.000
_cell.angle_alpha   90.00
_cell.angle_beta   90.00
_cell.angle_gamma   90.00
#
_symmetry.space_group_name_H-M   'P 1'
#
loop_
_entity.id
_entity.type
_entity.pdbx_description
1 polymer ?
#
loop_
_entity_poly.entity_id
_entity_poly.type
_entity_poly.pdbx_seq_one_letter_code
_entity_poly.pdbx_strand_id
1 'polypeptide(L)' 'EKWSLTEDEALSRAWDQSTANSAKGADQTSAALWGSIKQHFERLAAGHQRSLNALRNRWTDIQHDVNKVREK' A
#
# COMPACT_ATOMS: atom_id res chain seq x y z
N GLU A 1 -17.34 -0.84 -1.93
CA GLU A 1 -16.69 -1.76 -2.90
C GLU A 1 -15.86 -2.78 -2.13
N LYS A 2 -15.89 -4.06 -2.53
CA LYS A 2 -15.05 -5.10 -1.89
C LYS A 2 -13.65 -5.05 -2.51
N TRP A 3 -12.62 -5.24 -1.69
CA TRP A 3 -11.24 -5.42 -2.15
C TRP A 3 -11.06 -6.86 -2.63
N SER A 4 -10.43 -7.03 -3.78
CA SER A 4 -10.02 -8.33 -4.30
C SER A 4 -8.62 -8.71 -3.79
N LEU A 5 -8.32 -10.01 -3.82
CA LEU A 5 -6.98 -10.52 -3.49
C LEU A 5 -5.90 -9.87 -4.38
N THR A 6 -6.19 -9.68 -5.67
CA THR A 6 -5.27 -9.01 -6.61
C THR A 6 -4.97 -7.58 -6.20
N GLU A 7 -5.98 -6.84 -5.70
CA GLU A 7 -5.77 -5.48 -5.21
C GLU A 7 -4.96 -5.47 -3.89
N ASP A 8 -5.20 -6.41 -2.99
CA ASP A 8 -4.43 -6.53 -1.75
C ASP A 8 -2.96 -6.89 -2.01
N GLU A 9 -2.72 -7.81 -2.96
CA GLU A 9 -1.37 -8.17 -3.41
C GLU A 9 -0.67 -6.98 -4.08
N ALA A 10 -1.38 -6.25 -4.95
CA ALA A 10 -0.85 -5.05 -5.59
C ALA A 10 -0.50 -3.96 -4.57
N LEU A 11 -1.37 -3.73 -3.57
CA LEU A 11 -1.14 -2.76 -2.51
C LEU A 11 0.05 -3.16 -1.63
N SER A 12 0.17 -4.43 -1.28
CA SER A 12 1.29 -4.95 -0.48
C SER A 12 2.63 -4.83 -1.22
N ARG A 13 2.65 -5.17 -2.52
CA ARG A 13 3.85 -4.99 -3.37
C ARG A 13 4.20 -3.52 -3.58
N ALA A 14 3.20 -2.66 -3.76
CA ALA A 14 3.41 -1.22 -3.90
C ALA A 14 3.99 -0.61 -2.62
N TRP A 15 3.53 -1.05 -1.44
CA TRP A 15 4.10 -0.68 -0.16
C TRP A 15 5.56 -1.10 -0.07
N ASP A 16 5.88 -2.38 -0.32
CA ASP A 16 7.24 -2.91 -0.25
C ASP A 16 8.20 -2.12 -1.15
N GLN A 17 7.86 -1.93 -2.43
CA GLN A 17 8.65 -1.15 -3.38
C GLN A 17 8.88 0.30 -2.92
N SER A 18 7.83 0.92 -2.37
CA SER A 18 7.91 2.32 -1.89
C SER A 18 8.74 2.42 -0.62
N THR A 19 8.69 1.42 0.26
CA THR A 19 9.47 1.39 1.50
C THR A 19 10.92 0.95 1.30
N ALA A 20 11.21 0.06 0.36
CA ALA A 20 12.56 -0.33 -0.02
C ALA A 20 13.34 0.84 -0.64
N ASN A 21 12.64 1.73 -1.38
CA ASN A 21 13.22 2.94 -1.93
C ASN A 21 13.46 4.07 -0.89
N SER A 22 12.90 3.98 0.33
CA SER A 22 13.13 4.97 1.40
C SER A 22 14.60 5.06 1.85
N ALA A 23 15.45 4.11 1.43
CA ALA A 23 16.90 4.20 1.59
C ALA A 23 17.51 5.43 0.88
N LYS A 24 16.76 6.14 0.01
CA LYS A 24 17.20 7.35 -0.72
C LYS A 24 16.88 8.70 -0.06
N GLY A 25 16.66 8.74 1.24
CA GLY A 25 16.71 10.00 1.99
C GLY A 25 15.68 10.04 3.11
N ALA A 26 16.14 10.42 4.30
CA ALA A 26 15.37 10.47 5.55
C ALA A 26 14.19 11.47 5.55
N ASP A 27 13.80 12.03 4.41
CA ASP A 27 12.83 13.12 4.26
C ASP A 27 11.55 12.71 3.50
N GLN A 28 11.28 11.41 3.34
CA GLN A 28 10.04 10.99 2.70
C GLN A 28 8.84 11.25 3.61
N THR A 29 8.14 12.37 3.37
CA THR A 29 6.89 12.67 4.04
C THR A 29 5.86 11.57 3.79
N SER A 30 4.94 11.37 4.75
CA SER A 30 3.84 10.41 4.61
C SER A 30 3.03 10.66 3.31
N ALA A 31 2.86 11.92 2.92
CA ALA A 31 2.20 12.28 1.67
C ALA A 31 2.97 11.77 0.43
N ALA A 32 4.30 11.95 0.39
CA ALA A 32 5.15 11.47 -0.70
C ALA A 32 5.19 9.94 -0.78
N LEU A 33 5.21 9.25 0.37
CA LEU A 33 5.11 7.79 0.44
C LEU A 33 3.80 7.30 -0.18
N TRP A 34 2.67 7.83 0.28
CA TRP A 34 1.36 7.44 -0.23
C TRP A 34 1.16 7.79 -1.71
N GLY A 35 1.77 8.89 -2.19
CA GLY A 35 1.81 9.21 -3.60
C GLY A 35 2.53 8.15 -4.42
N SER A 36 3.69 7.69 -3.95
CA SER A 36 4.47 6.62 -4.59
C SER A 36 3.70 5.30 -4.58
N ILE A 37 3.14 4.91 -3.44
CA ILE A 37 2.32 3.69 -3.30
C ILE A 37 1.18 3.70 -4.30
N LYS A 38 0.46 4.82 -4.45
CA LYS A 38 -0.63 4.94 -5.42
C LYS A 38 -0.14 4.73 -6.85
N GLN A 39 0.98 5.36 -7.23
CA GLN A 39 1.56 5.19 -8.56
C GLN A 39 1.97 3.73 -8.84
N HIS A 40 2.58 3.06 -7.85
CA HIS A 40 2.93 1.65 -7.97
C HIS A 40 1.68 0.76 -8.03
N PHE A 41 0.68 1.03 -7.19
CA PHE A 41 -0.60 0.30 -7.18
C PHE A 41 -1.32 0.40 -8.53
N GLU A 42 -1.47 1.59 -9.10
CA GLU A 42 -2.16 1.80 -10.38
C GLU A 42 -1.44 1.10 -11.55
N ARG A 43 -0.12 0.91 -11.46
CA ARG A 43 0.67 0.13 -12.44
C ARG A 43 0.47 -1.37 -12.29
N LEU A 44 0.34 -1.86 -11.05
CA LEU A 44 0.22 -3.28 -10.74
C LEU A 44 -1.21 -3.80 -10.87
N ALA A 45 -2.21 -2.98 -10.55
CA ALA A 45 -3.63 -3.29 -10.62
C ALA A 45 -4.27 -2.53 -11.80
N ALA A 46 -3.76 -2.76 -13.02
CA ALA A 46 -4.26 -2.12 -14.23
C ALA A 46 -5.79 -2.24 -14.33
N GLY A 47 -6.49 -1.11 -14.46
CA GLY A 47 -7.95 -1.03 -14.48
C GLY A 47 -8.64 -0.79 -13.13
N HIS A 48 -7.91 -0.82 -12.02
CA HIS A 48 -8.45 -0.52 -10.69
C HIS A 48 -7.89 0.82 -10.20
N GLN A 49 -8.72 1.86 -10.22
CA GLN A 49 -8.35 3.17 -9.67
C GLN A 49 -8.96 3.34 -8.28
N ARG A 50 -8.09 3.44 -7.28
CA ARG A 50 -8.49 3.68 -5.89
C ARG A 50 -7.96 5.05 -5.43
N SER A 51 -8.75 5.74 -4.62
CA SER A 51 -8.31 6.99 -4.00
C SER A 51 -7.24 6.72 -2.95
N LEU A 52 -6.39 7.72 -2.66
CA LEU A 52 -5.40 7.62 -1.59
C LEU A 52 -6.02 7.26 -0.23
N ASN A 53 -7.21 7.78 0.04
CA ASN A 53 -7.92 7.48 1.29
C ASN A 53 -8.35 6.01 1.37
N ALA A 54 -8.80 5.43 0.25
CA ALA A 54 -9.16 4.02 0.18
C ALA A 54 -7.93 3.12 0.38
N LEU A 55 -6.81 3.45 -0.26
CA LEU A 55 -5.55 2.71 -0.10
C LEU A 55 -5.04 2.75 1.35
N ARG A 56 -5.12 3.91 2.01
CA ARG A 56 -4.75 4.09 3.42
C ARG A 56 -5.60 3.22 4.34
N ASN A 57 -6.93 3.31 4.21
CA ASN A 57 -7.85 2.53 5.04
C ASN A 57 -7.60 1.03 4.85
N ARG A 58 -7.44 0.59 3.60
CA ARG A 58 -7.20 -0.83 3.31
C ARG A 58 -5.87 -1.32 3.88
N TRP A 59 -4.82 -0.51 3.79
CA TRP A 59 -3.54 -0.87 4.35
C TRP A 59 -3.59 -1.01 5.88
N THR A 60 -4.32 -0.13 6.57
CA THR A 60 -4.57 -0.26 8.01
C THR A 60 -5.23 -1.60 8.34
N ASP A 61 -6.24 -2.02 7.57
CA ASP A 61 -6.89 -3.33 7.75
C ASP A 61 -5.90 -4.49 7.55
N ILE A 62 -5.10 -4.45 6.46
CA ILE A 62 -4.08 -5.47 6.18
C ILE A 62 -3.05 -5.56 7.32
N GLN A 63 -2.56 -4.42 7.81
CA GLN A 63 -1.60 -4.39 8.91
C GLN A 63 -2.19 -4.92 10.22
N HIS A 64 -3.45 -4.58 10.52
CA HIS A 64 -4.15 -5.13 11.67
C HIS A 64 -4.24 -6.66 11.60
N ASP A 65 -4.60 -7.21 10.44
CA ASP A 65 -4.68 -8.66 10.24
C ASP A 65 -3.31 -9.35 10.35
N VAL A 66 -2.25 -8.76 9.78
CA VAL A 66 -0.87 -9.26 9.90
C VAL A 66 -0.41 -9.26 11.36
N ASN A 67 -0.68 -8.20 12.12
CA ASN A 67 -0.30 -8.11 13.52
C ASN A 67 -1.03 -9.15 14.37
N LYS A 68 -2.32 -9.37 14.11
CA LYS A 68 -3.11 -10.40 14.80
C LYS A 68 -2.58 -11.82 14.56
N VAL A 69 -1.99 -12.09 13.39
CA VAL A 69 -1.33 -13.37 13.10
C VAL A 69 0.00 -13.49 13.84
N ARG A 70 0.75 -12.39 14.01
CA ARG A 70 2.05 -12.39 14.72
C ARG A 70 1.94 -12.59 16.23
N GLU A 71 0.79 -12.25 16.84
CA GLU A 71 0.53 -12.41 18.27
C GLU A 71 0.03 -13.82 18.65
N LYS A 72 -0.07 -14.74 17.69
CA LYS A 72 -0.44 -16.15 17.88
C LYS A 72 0.76 -17.08 17.69
#